data_AF-A0A9X3SWJ6-F1
#
_entry.id   AF-A0A9X3SWJ6-F1
#
_cell.length_a   1.000
_cell.length_b   1.000
_cell.length_c   1.000
_cell.angle_alpha   90.00
_cell.angle_beta   90.00
_cell.angle_gamma   90.00
#
_symmetry.space_group_name_H-M   'P 1'
#
loop_
_entity.id
_entity.type
_entity.pdbx_description
1 polymer ?
#
loop_
_entity_poly.entity_id
_entity_poly.type
_entity_poly.pdbx_seq_one_letter_code
_entity_poly.pdbx_strand_id
1 'polypeptide(L)' 'MSRTTNETQVVNAGAGPTGLMLACELRLAGVDVQVTPTCSSS' A
#
# COMPACT_ATOMS: atom_id res chain seq x y z
N MET A 1 29.72 1.82 8.71
CA MET A 1 28.30 1.80 9.06
C MET A 1 27.53 1.12 7.94
N SER A 2 27.23 -0.17 8.06
CA SER A 2 26.35 -0.86 7.09
C SER A 2 24.94 -0.35 7.29
N ARG A 3 24.40 0.34 6.28
CA ARG A 3 23.00 0.76 6.25
C ARG A 3 22.19 -0.41 5.71
N THR A 4 21.43 -1.08 6.56
CA THR A 4 20.50 -2.13 6.13
C THR A 4 19.33 -1.46 5.41
N THR A 5 19.25 -1.57 4.09
CA THR A 5 18.10 -1.11 3.31
C THR A 5 17.04 -2.21 3.33
N ASN A 6 16.03 -2.06 4.18
CA ASN A 6 14.85 -2.93 4.17
C ASN A 6 13.89 -2.44 3.09
N GLU A 7 13.91 -3.11 1.93
CA GLU A 7 12.94 -2.88 0.87
C GLU A 7 11.61 -3.53 1.28
N THR A 8 10.56 -2.73 1.44
CA THR A 8 9.24 -3.20 1.90
C THR A 8 8.21 -2.96 0.81
N GLN A 9 7.48 -4.00 0.44
CA GLN A 9 6.42 -3.99 -0.57
C GLN A 9 5.08 -4.22 0.11
N VAL A 10 4.09 -3.36 -0.15
CA VAL A 10 2.78 -3.42 0.49
C VAL A 10 1.68 -3.66 -0.54
N VAL A 11 0.92 -4.73 -0.34
CA VAL A 11 -0.30 -5.01 -1.12
C VAL A 11 -1.51 -4.66 -0.27
N ASN A 12 -2.32 -3.73 -0.76
CA ASN A 12 -3.55 -3.31 -0.09
C ASN A 12 -4.76 -3.96 -0.77
N ALA A 13 -5.38 -4.94 -0.10
CA ALA A 13 -6.59 -5.60 -0.56
C ALA A 13 -7.83 -4.79 -0.15
N GLY A 14 -8.27 -3.90 -1.04
CA GLY A 14 -9.46 -3.07 -0.84
C GLY A 14 -9.28 -1.66 -1.39
N ALA A 15 -10.13 -1.30 -2.35
CA ALA A 15 -10.17 0.05 -2.95
C ALA A 15 -11.22 0.97 -2.28
N GLY A 16 -11.62 0.67 -1.04
CA GLY A 16 -12.54 1.51 -0.27
C GLY A 16 -11.88 2.81 0.23
N PRO A 17 -12.65 3.74 0.83
CA PRO A 17 -12.14 5.04 1.28
C PRO A 17 -10.95 4.91 2.25
N THR A 18 -11.04 3.97 3.19
CA THR A 18 -9.98 3.67 4.15
C THR A 18 -8.74 3.10 3.46
N GLY A 19 -8.94 2.20 2.49
CA GLY A 19 -7.84 1.60 1.72
C GLY A 19 -7.11 2.64 0.87
N LEU A 20 -7.83 3.54 0.23
CA LEU A 20 -7.24 4.62 -0.57
C LEU A 20 -6.52 5.67 0.27
N MET A 21 -7.08 6.06 1.43
CA MET A 21 -6.38 6.98 2.34
C MET A 21 -5.06 6.38 2.86
N LEU A 22 -5.06 5.12 3.25
CA LEU A 22 -3.85 4.42 3.67
C LEU A 22 -2.82 4.34 2.53
N ALA A 23 -3.26 4.01 1.30
CA ALA A 23 -2.38 3.96 0.14
C ALA A 23 -1.76 5.34 -0.18
N CYS A 24 -2.52 6.42 -0.04
CA CYS A 24 -2.00 7.79 -0.19
C CYS A 24 -0.91 8.09 0.85
N GLU A 25 -1.14 7.76 2.13
CA GLU A 25 -0.18 8.01 3.21
C GLU A 25 1.13 7.25 2.97
N LEU A 26 1.04 5.97 2.61
CA LEU A 26 2.19 5.13 2.31
C LEU A 26 2.98 5.64 1.08
N ARG A 27 2.29 6.12 0.05
CA ARG A 27 2.93 6.70 -1.13
C ARG A 27 3.63 8.03 -0.81
N LEU A 28 3.07 8.86 0.06
CA LEU A 28 3.73 10.07 0.56
C LEU A 28 4.97 9.73 1.39
N ALA A 29 4.95 8.63 2.13
CA ALA A 29 6.11 8.10 2.85
C ALA A 29 7.17 7.45 1.93
N GLY A 30 6.94 7.42 0.62
CA GLY A 30 7.87 6.85 -0.37
C GLY A 30 7.83 5.33 -0.48
N VAL A 31 6.78 4.68 0.04
CA VAL A 31 6.57 3.24 -0.07
C VAL A 31 5.78 2.94 -1.34
N ASP A 32 6.23 1.93 -2.09
CA ASP A 32 5.49 1.44 -3.25
C ASP A 32 4.31 0.58 -2.80
N VAL A 33 3.11 0.94 -3.27
CA VAL A 33 1.85 0.32 -2.84
C VAL A 33 1.02 -0.07 -4.04
N GLN A 34 0.65 -1.34 -4.10
CA GLN A 34 -0.31 -1.85 -5.07
C GLN A 34 -1.67 -2.01 -4.40
N VAL A 35 -2.68 -1.32 -4.91
CA VAL A 35 -4.08 -1.48 -4.46
C VAL A 35 -4.78 -2.49 -5.36
N THR A 36 -5.36 -3.52 -4.76
CA THR A 36 -6.19 -4.49 -5.47
C THR A 36 -7.64 -4.32 -5.03
N PRO A 37 -8.60 -4.25 -5.96
CA PRO A 37 -10.01 -4.27 -5.59
C PRO A 37 -10.31 -5.63 -4.95
N THR A 38 -10.96 -5.62 -3.78
CA THR A 38 -11.55 -6.83 -3.24
C THR A 38 -12.66 -7.26 -4.18
N CYS A 39 -12.74 -8.56 -4.49
CA CYS A 39 -13.83 -9.11 -5.26
C CYS A 39 -15.13 -8.98 -4.44
N SER A 40 -15.85 -7.88 -4.62
CA SER A 40 -17.26 -7.78 -4.28
C SER A 40 -18.05 -8.03 -5.55
N SER A 41 -17.90 -9.24 -6.10
CA SER A 41 -18.88 -9.75 -7.05
C SER A 41 -20.20 -9.80 -6.30
N SER A 42 -21.09 -8.86 -6.62
CA SER A 42 -22.49 -8.97 -6.26
C SER A 42 -23.13 -10.17 -6.96
#